data_AF-A0AA45AHK9-F1
#
_entry.id   AF-A0AA45AHK9-F1
#
_cell.length_a   1.000
_cell.length_b   1.000
_cell.length_c   1.000
_cell.angle_alpha   90.00
_cell.angle_beta   90.00
_cell.angle_gamma   90.00
#
_symmetry.space_group_name_H-M   'P 1'
#
loop_
_entity.id
_entity.type
_entity.pdbx_description
1 polymer ?
#
loop_
_entity_poly.entity_id
_entity_poly.type
_entity_poly.pdbx_seq_one_letter_code
_entity_poly.pdbx_strand_id
1 'polypeptide(L)'
;MSAVLDILFHNISLLSVQALVSIGHFFLDTPNPQPTFILSSSAVRLGQAIGLHKQDCQSTHERTDQKQRARVFWCATILDQLACSKTGRPPAQKAEDYAVRLPEASEGETLGTCVSIDGKTVLENFRLDAHLSTIEADSFQRLYSAATPARKSQRHRPLSRI
;
A
#
# COMPACT_ATOMS: atom_id res chain seq x y z
N MET A 1 -26.24 11.61 -9.88
CA MET A 1 -24.93 11.13 -10.33
C MET A 1 -24.19 10.63 -9.08
N SER A 2 -23.59 9.44 -9.10
CA SER A 2 -22.92 8.90 -7.90
C SER A 2 -21.55 9.54 -7.75
N ALA A 3 -21.29 10.22 -6.63
CA ALA A 3 -20.04 10.97 -6.39
C ALA A 3 -18.77 10.11 -6.61
N VAL A 4 -18.83 8.82 -6.33
CA VAL A 4 -17.70 7.89 -6.56
C VAL A 4 -17.43 7.70 -8.06
N LEU A 5 -18.47 7.64 -8.90
CA LEU A 5 -18.30 7.51 -10.34
C LEU A 5 -17.71 8.80 -10.93
N ASP A 6 -18.09 9.96 -10.39
CA ASP A 6 -17.51 11.24 -10.80
C ASP A 6 -16.02 11.30 -10.48
N ILE A 7 -15.61 10.85 -9.28
CA ILE A 7 -14.20 10.75 -8.88
C ILE A 7 -13.41 9.80 -9.78
N LEU A 8 -14.01 8.68 -10.17
CA LEU A 8 -13.34 7.65 -10.99
C LEU A 8 -13.18 8.05 -12.46
N PHE A 9 -14.16 8.76 -13.02
CA PHE A 9 -14.25 8.96 -14.47
C PHE A 9 -14.06 10.41 -14.93
N HIS A 10 -14.06 11.40 -14.03
CA HIS A 10 -13.90 12.81 -14.40
C HIS A 10 -12.75 13.49 -13.64
N ASN A 11 -11.94 14.26 -14.38
CA ASN A 11 -10.90 15.16 -13.84
C ASN A 11 -10.04 14.52 -12.73
N ILE A 12 -9.40 13.38 -13.04
CA ILE A 12 -8.54 12.66 -12.08
C ILE A 12 -7.44 13.60 -11.58
N SER A 13 -7.41 13.80 -10.26
CA SER A 13 -6.49 14.70 -9.57
C SER A 13 -5.93 14.03 -8.31
N LEU A 14 -4.97 14.70 -7.65
CA LEU A 14 -4.47 14.25 -6.35
C LEU A 14 -5.61 14.13 -5.32
N LEU A 15 -6.58 15.04 -5.37
CA LEU A 15 -7.76 15.03 -4.50
C LEU A 15 -8.65 13.82 -4.78
N SER A 16 -8.78 13.40 -6.04
CA SER A 16 -9.52 12.19 -6.42
C SER A 16 -8.92 10.95 -5.76
N VAL A 17 -7.59 10.83 -5.75
CA VAL A 17 -6.87 9.73 -5.08
C VAL A 17 -7.09 9.79 -3.56
N GLN A 18 -6.92 10.97 -2.95
CA GLN A 18 -7.15 11.19 -1.52
C GLN A 18 -8.58 10.82 -1.11
N ALA A 19 -9.58 11.21 -1.90
CA ALA A 19 -10.97 10.89 -1.64
C ALA A 19 -11.21 9.37 -1.65
N LEU A 20 -10.69 8.64 -2.63
CA LEU A 20 -10.83 7.17 -2.67
C LEU A 20 -10.11 6.49 -1.51
N VAL A 21 -8.92 6.96 -1.13
CA VAL A 21 -8.20 6.46 0.05
C VAL A 21 -9.04 6.66 1.31
N SER A 22 -9.57 7.86 1.53
CA SER A 22 -10.38 8.18 2.72
C SER A 22 -11.64 7.33 2.79
N ILE A 23 -12.36 7.17 1.67
CA ILE A 23 -13.56 6.33 1.63
C ILE A 23 -13.19 4.86 1.84
N GLY A 24 -12.12 4.37 1.21
CA GLY A 24 -11.65 2.99 1.39
C GLY A 24 -11.24 2.69 2.83
N HIS A 25 -10.56 3.64 3.48
CA HIS A 25 -10.16 3.55 4.88
C HIS A 25 -11.37 3.50 5.82
N PHE A 26 -12.41 4.29 5.56
CA PHE A 26 -13.66 4.22 6.33
C PHE A 26 -14.28 2.82 6.35
N PHE A 27 -14.16 2.06 5.26
CA PHE A 27 -14.67 0.69 5.18
C PHE A 27 -13.74 -0.37 5.79
N LEU A 28 -12.48 -0.03 6.12
CA LEU A 28 -11.44 -1.00 6.48
C LEU A 28 -11.81 -1.85 7.70
N ASP A 29 -12.51 -1.25 8.67
CA ASP A 29 -12.89 -1.91 9.93
C ASP A 29 -14.33 -2.43 9.93
N THR A 30 -14.97 -2.42 8.76
CA THR A 30 -16.29 -3.02 8.61
C THR A 30 -16.18 -4.52 8.34
N PRO A 31 -17.22 -5.33 8.68
CA PRO A 31 -17.21 -6.77 8.39
C PRO A 31 -17.13 -7.12 6.90
N ASN A 32 -17.44 -6.17 6.00
CA ASN A 32 -17.39 -6.38 4.56
C ASN A 32 -16.09 -5.80 3.99
N PRO A 33 -15.10 -6.63 3.62
CA PRO A 33 -13.82 -6.15 3.10
C PRO A 33 -13.88 -5.71 1.62
N GLN A 34 -14.98 -6.00 0.92
CA GLN A 34 -15.10 -5.78 -0.53
C GLN A 34 -14.98 -4.29 -0.93
N PRO A 35 -15.63 -3.33 -0.24
CA PRO A 35 -15.51 -1.91 -0.59
C PRO A 35 -14.07 -1.41 -0.45
N THR A 36 -13.39 -1.74 0.65
CA THR A 36 -11.99 -1.36 0.86
C THR A 36 -11.10 -1.91 -0.25
N PHE A 37 -11.26 -3.18 -0.64
CA PHE A 37 -10.49 -3.78 -1.74
C PHE A 37 -10.70 -3.07 -3.09
N ILE A 38 -11.94 -2.74 -3.44
CA ILE A 38 -12.23 -2.06 -4.72
C ILE A 38 -11.76 -0.61 -4.71
N LEU A 39 -11.99 0.12 -3.61
CA LEU A 39 -11.65 1.54 -3.51
C LEU A 39 -10.13 1.76 -3.43
N SER A 40 -9.43 0.95 -2.65
CA SER A 40 -7.96 1.03 -2.52
C SER A 40 -7.26 0.71 -3.85
N SER A 41 -7.63 -0.38 -4.51
CA SER A 41 -7.07 -0.71 -5.83
C SER A 41 -7.40 0.35 -6.88
N SER A 42 -8.55 1.01 -6.78
CA SER A 42 -8.90 2.13 -7.66
C SER A 42 -8.09 3.38 -7.34
N ALA A 43 -7.84 3.68 -6.07
CA ALA A 43 -6.94 4.77 -5.66
C ALA A 43 -5.53 4.56 -6.18
N VAL A 44 -4.99 3.33 -6.10
CA VAL A 44 -3.69 2.98 -6.68
C VAL A 44 -3.67 3.25 -8.19
N ARG A 45 -4.69 2.78 -8.93
CA ARG A 45 -4.79 3.00 -10.39
C ARG A 45 -4.93 4.49 -10.76
N LEU A 46 -5.71 5.27 -10.03
CA LEU A 46 -5.79 6.73 -10.25
C LEU A 46 -4.45 7.42 -9.92
N GLY A 47 -3.78 6.99 -8.86
CA GLY A 47 -2.44 7.45 -8.51
C GLY A 47 -1.43 7.17 -9.62
N GLN A 48 -1.50 5.98 -10.23
CA GLN A 48 -0.70 5.64 -11.40
C GLN A 48 -1.01 6.54 -12.60
N ALA A 49 -2.30 6.79 -12.89
CA ALA A 49 -2.75 7.63 -14.00
C ALA A 49 -2.21 9.07 -13.93
N ILE A 50 -2.08 9.64 -12.72
CA ILE A 50 -1.50 10.98 -12.51
C ILE A 50 0.00 10.96 -12.20
N GLY A 51 0.66 9.80 -12.29
CA GLY A 51 2.11 9.67 -12.18
C GLY A 51 2.69 9.55 -10.77
N LEU A 52 1.88 9.28 -9.73
CA LEU A 52 2.37 9.21 -8.34
C LEU A 52 3.43 8.12 -8.09
N HIS A 53 3.44 7.06 -8.89
CA HIS A 53 4.39 5.93 -8.80
C HIS A 53 5.81 6.28 -9.30
N LYS A 54 5.98 7.39 -10.02
CA LYS A 54 7.26 7.79 -10.62
C LYS A 54 8.00 8.76 -9.70
N GLN A 55 9.29 8.50 -9.49
CA GLN A 55 10.15 9.39 -8.70
C GLN A 55 10.36 10.74 -9.41
N ASP A 56 10.54 10.72 -10.74
CA ASP A 56 10.88 11.92 -11.53
C ASP A 56 9.70 12.88 -11.72
N CYS A 57 8.45 12.39 -11.64
CA CYS A 57 7.28 13.28 -11.63
C CYS A 57 7.25 14.18 -10.40
N GLN A 58 7.97 13.85 -9.33
CA GLN A 58 8.03 14.69 -8.14
C GLN A 58 8.97 15.89 -8.35
N SER A 59 10.03 15.79 -9.16
CA SER A 59 11.06 16.85 -9.25
C SER A 59 10.58 18.17 -9.85
N THR A 60 9.44 18.18 -10.54
CA THR A 60 8.86 19.38 -11.17
C THR A 60 8.02 20.22 -10.19
N HIS A 61 7.67 19.65 -9.03
CA HIS A 61 6.80 20.27 -8.04
C HIS A 61 7.59 20.96 -6.92
N GLU A 62 6.98 21.90 -6.22
CA GLU A 62 7.55 22.46 -5.00
C GLU A 62 7.71 21.37 -3.92
N ARG A 63 8.73 21.49 -3.04
CA ARG A 63 9.05 20.48 -2.01
C ARG A 63 7.84 20.04 -1.18
N THR A 64 6.93 20.97 -0.84
CA THR A 64 5.73 20.66 -0.07
C THR A 64 4.76 19.76 -0.84
N ASP A 65 4.54 20.05 -2.12
CA ASP A 65 3.68 19.24 -2.99
C ASP A 65 4.31 17.86 -3.28
N GLN A 66 5.63 17.77 -3.38
CA GLN A 66 6.35 16.49 -3.47
C GLN A 66 6.09 15.60 -2.26
N LYS A 67 6.23 16.15 -1.04
CA LYS A 67 5.95 15.42 0.21
C LYS A 67 4.51 14.95 0.27
N GLN A 68 3.55 15.80 -0.11
CA GLN A 68 2.14 15.42 -0.12
C GLN A 68 1.86 14.30 -1.12
N ARG A 69 2.38 14.38 -2.34
CA ARG A 69 2.21 13.35 -3.37
C ARG A 69 2.80 12.01 -2.95
N ALA A 70 4.00 12.02 -2.36
CA ALA A 70 4.62 10.82 -1.82
C ALA A 70 3.79 10.22 -0.68
N ARG A 71 3.24 11.05 0.23
CA ARG A 71 2.34 10.57 1.29
C ARG A 71 1.08 9.93 0.71
N VAL A 72 0.42 10.58 -0.25
CA VAL A 72 -0.79 10.04 -0.88
C VAL A 72 -0.51 8.72 -1.58
N PHE A 73 0.62 8.61 -2.28
CA PHE A 73 1.07 7.35 -2.86
C PHE A 73 1.15 6.25 -1.79
N TRP A 74 1.87 6.50 -0.69
CA TRP A 74 2.04 5.50 0.37
C TRP A 74 0.72 5.17 1.07
N CYS A 75 -0.17 6.14 1.33
CA CYS A 75 -1.49 5.86 1.88
C CYS A 75 -2.30 4.91 0.98
N ALA A 76 -2.28 5.12 -0.34
CA ALA A 76 -2.98 4.24 -1.28
C ALA A 76 -2.36 2.83 -1.30
N THR A 77 -1.03 2.74 -1.35
CA THR A 77 -0.28 1.47 -1.35
C THR A 77 -0.51 0.67 -0.06
N ILE A 78 -0.40 1.31 1.10
CA ILE A 78 -0.63 0.67 2.41
C ILE A 78 -2.07 0.15 2.49
N LEU A 79 -3.05 0.98 2.11
CA LEU A 79 -4.46 0.58 2.18
C LEU A 79 -4.79 -0.60 1.25
N ASP A 80 -4.24 -0.60 0.03
CA ASP A 80 -4.40 -1.72 -0.92
C ASP A 80 -3.78 -3.01 -0.37
N GLN A 81 -2.60 -2.91 0.24
CA GLN A 81 -1.94 -4.04 0.88
C GLN A 81 -2.74 -4.61 2.06
N LEU A 82 -3.23 -3.74 2.95
CA LEU A 82 -4.09 -4.16 4.06
C LEU A 82 -5.36 -4.86 3.55
N ALA A 83 -5.99 -4.33 2.49
CA ALA A 83 -7.17 -4.95 1.88
C ALA A 83 -6.86 -6.30 1.26
N CYS A 84 -5.72 -6.43 0.58
CA CYS A 84 -5.25 -7.66 -0.05
C CYS A 84 -4.90 -8.72 0.98
N SER A 85 -4.20 -8.35 2.05
CA SER A 85 -3.89 -9.22 3.20
C SER A 85 -5.18 -9.73 3.87
N LYS A 86 -6.20 -8.87 4.06
CA LYS A 86 -7.50 -9.28 4.63
C LYS A 86 -8.30 -10.21 3.71
N THR A 87 -8.17 -10.07 2.39
CA THR A 87 -8.98 -10.83 1.42
C THR A 87 -8.26 -12.02 0.77
N GLY A 88 -6.95 -12.15 0.97
CA GLY A 88 -6.09 -13.15 0.31
C GLY A 88 -5.92 -12.89 -1.20
N ARG A 89 -6.24 -11.68 -1.68
CA ARG A 89 -6.18 -11.30 -3.09
C ARG A 89 -4.85 -10.62 -3.43
N PRO A 90 -4.42 -10.65 -4.70
CA PRO A 90 -3.21 -9.94 -5.11
C PRO A 90 -3.39 -8.41 -5.06
N PRO A 91 -2.33 -7.68 -4.66
CA PRO A 91 -2.28 -6.21 -4.72
C PRO A 91 -2.43 -5.67 -6.15
N ALA A 92 -2.88 -4.41 -6.26
CA ALA A 92 -3.13 -3.74 -7.53
C ALA A 92 -1.85 -3.36 -8.27
N GLN A 93 -0.73 -3.22 -7.56
CA GLN A 93 0.58 -2.90 -8.12
C GLN A 93 1.65 -3.75 -7.44
N LYS A 94 2.72 -4.09 -8.15
CA LYS A 94 3.86 -4.80 -7.59
C LYS A 94 4.92 -3.83 -7.09
N ALA A 95 5.84 -4.33 -6.27
CA ALA A 95 7.00 -3.57 -5.79
C ALA A 95 7.91 -3.08 -6.93
N GLU A 96 7.96 -3.79 -8.06
CA GLU A 96 8.73 -3.43 -9.25
C GLU A 96 8.10 -2.29 -10.09
N ASP A 97 6.84 -1.92 -9.83
CA ASP A 97 6.09 -0.96 -10.65
C ASP A 97 6.20 0.50 -10.17
N TYR A 98 6.91 0.76 -9.06
CA TYR A 98 7.05 2.11 -8.50
C TYR A 98 8.48 2.39 -8.02
N ALA A 99 8.85 3.68 -8.03
CA ALA A 99 10.16 4.18 -7.61
C ALA A 99 10.06 5.22 -6.47
N VAL A 100 8.92 5.30 -5.79
CA VAL A 100 8.71 6.27 -4.71
C VAL A 100 9.51 5.84 -3.48
N ARG A 101 10.35 6.74 -2.96
CA ARG A 101 11.11 6.48 -1.74
C ARG A 101 10.19 6.37 -0.53
N LEU A 102 10.60 5.55 0.43
CA LEU A 102 9.92 5.43 1.72
C LEU A 102 9.83 6.80 2.41
N PRO A 103 8.76 7.04 3.20
CA PRO A 103 8.62 8.30 3.94
C PRO A 103 9.83 8.53 4.84
N GLU A 104 10.43 9.72 4.75
CA GLU A 104 11.50 10.13 5.65
C GLU A 104 10.91 10.52 7.02
N ALA A 105 11.75 10.40 8.05
CA ALA A 105 11.40 10.89 9.37
C ALA A 105 11.25 12.41 9.32
N SER A 106 10.13 12.90 9.81
CA SER A 106 9.84 14.33 9.74
C SER A 106 10.30 14.99 11.03
N GLU A 107 11.37 15.78 10.94
CA GLU A 107 11.81 16.62 12.04
C GLU A 107 10.66 17.56 12.47
N GLY A 108 10.10 17.32 13.65
CA GLY A 108 9.06 18.16 14.25
C GLY A 108 7.60 17.81 13.94
N GLU A 109 7.31 16.72 13.21
CA GLU A 109 5.92 16.26 13.03
C GLU A 109 5.57 15.17 14.05
N THR A 110 4.74 15.53 15.02
CA THR A 110 4.33 14.60 16.09
C THR A 110 3.12 13.74 15.71
N LEU A 111 2.45 14.05 14.60
CA LEU A 111 1.24 13.37 14.17
C LEU A 111 1.56 11.94 13.73
N GLY A 112 0.85 10.95 14.28
CA GLY A 112 1.10 9.53 13.97
C GLY A 112 2.40 8.99 14.56
N THR A 113 2.97 9.67 15.56
CA THR A 113 4.12 9.18 16.32
C THR A 113 3.65 8.50 17.59
N CYS A 114 4.11 7.28 17.85
CA CYS A 114 3.94 6.62 19.14
C CYS A 114 5.26 6.65 19.91
N VAL A 115 5.18 7.03 21.18
CA VAL A 115 6.33 7.09 22.08
C VAL A 115 6.19 5.93 23.06
N SER A 116 7.25 5.14 23.20
CA SER A 116 7.34 4.07 24.18
C SER A 116 7.13 4.60 25.60
N ILE A 117 6.62 3.75 26.50
CA ILE A 117 6.35 4.09 27.90
C ILE A 117 7.61 4.62 28.61
N ASP A 118 8.78 4.13 28.20
CA ASP A 118 10.07 4.59 28.73
C ASP A 118 10.54 5.95 28.18
N GLY A 119 9.81 6.52 27.23
CA GLY A 119 10.14 7.78 26.56
C GLY A 119 11.35 7.72 25.61
N LYS A 120 11.98 6.55 25.46
CA LYS A 120 13.26 6.40 24.74
C LYS A 120 13.07 6.07 23.27
N THR A 121 11.98 5.40 22.95
CA THR A 121 11.68 4.97 21.58
C THR A 121 10.55 5.81 21.02
N VAL A 122 10.82 6.46 19.89
CA VAL A 122 9.86 7.22 19.12
C VAL A 122 9.67 6.49 17.80
N LEU A 123 8.43 6.08 17.52
CA LEU A 123 8.06 5.31 16.35
C LEU A 123 7.14 6.14 15.47
N GLU A 124 7.53 6.35 14.22
CA GLU A 124 6.71 7.04 13.22
C GLU A 124 5.83 6.01 12.50
N ASN A 125 4.55 5.92 12.88
CA ASN A 125 3.66 4.85 12.42
C ASN A 125 3.57 4.80 10.90
N PHE A 126 3.40 5.94 10.24
CA PHE A 126 3.26 6.01 8.79
C PHE A 126 4.47 5.45 8.03
N ARG A 127 5.68 5.73 8.52
CA ARG A 127 6.91 5.20 7.92
C ARG A 127 7.02 3.69 8.12
N LEU A 128 6.69 3.21 9.32
CA LEU A 128 6.68 1.78 9.63
C LEU A 128 5.64 1.04 8.79
N ASP A 129 4.44 1.59 8.64
CA ASP A 129 3.37 1.03 7.80
C ASP A 129 3.82 0.95 6.33
N ALA A 130 4.46 1.99 5.81
CA ALA A 130 5.02 1.98 4.46
C ALA A 130 6.09 0.90 4.30
N HIS A 131 7.02 0.79 5.25
CA HIS A 131 8.01 -0.28 5.26
C HIS A 131 7.35 -1.67 5.32
N LEU A 132 6.41 -1.89 6.23
CA LEU A 132 5.71 -3.15 6.38
C LEU A 132 4.99 -3.55 5.08
N SER A 133 4.33 -2.59 4.43
CA SER A 133 3.64 -2.81 3.16
C SER A 133 4.57 -3.33 2.05
N THR A 134 5.86 -2.95 2.04
CA THR A 134 6.84 -3.48 1.10
C THR A 134 7.23 -4.93 1.42
N ILE A 135 7.34 -5.27 2.70
CA ILE A 135 7.63 -6.63 3.18
C ILE A 135 6.45 -7.56 2.88
N GLU A 136 5.23 -7.08 3.10
CA GLU A 136 4.00 -7.80 2.74
C GLU A 136 3.94 -8.06 1.23
N ALA A 137 4.31 -7.08 0.40
CA ALA A 137 4.38 -7.24 -1.06
C ALA A 137 5.33 -8.35 -1.48
N ASP A 138 6.57 -8.31 -0.97
CA ASP A 138 7.62 -9.28 -1.28
C ASP A 138 7.24 -10.68 -0.79
N SER A 139 6.67 -10.77 0.42
CA SER A 139 6.15 -12.01 0.98
C SER A 139 5.03 -12.59 0.12
N PHE A 140 4.08 -11.76 -0.30
CA PHE A 140 2.97 -12.17 -1.16
C PHE A 140 3.49 -12.68 -2.51
N GLN A 141 4.40 -11.96 -3.15
CA GLN A 141 5.00 -12.35 -4.43
C GLN A 141 5.71 -13.71 -4.33
N ARG A 142 6.49 -13.95 -3.27
CA ARG A 142 7.21 -15.22 -3.09
C ARG A 142 6.28 -16.40 -2.84
N LEU A 143 5.24 -16.20 -2.03
CA LEU A 143 4.35 -17.27 -1.58
C LEU A 143 3.25 -17.60 -2.62
N TYR A 144 2.78 -16.59 -3.35
CA TYR A 144 1.58 -16.71 -4.18
C TYR A 144 1.80 -16.42 -5.67
N SER A 145 3.00 -16.04 -6.12
CA SER A 145 3.22 -15.89 -7.56
C SER A 145 3.07 -17.24 -8.27
N ALA A 146 2.33 -17.24 -9.38
CA ALA A 146 2.16 -18.41 -10.24
C ALA A 146 3.50 -18.92 -10.84
N ALA A 147 4.57 -18.12 -10.74
CA ALA A 147 5.91 -18.47 -11.15
C ALA A 147 6.67 -19.33 -10.12
N THR A 148 6.18 -19.45 -8.88
CA THR A 148 6.82 -20.30 -7.86
C THR A 148 6.52 -21.77 -8.17
N PRO A 149 7.51 -22.60 -8.59
CA PRO A 149 7.27 -24.02 -8.80
C PRO A 149 6.83 -24.65 -7.49
N ALA A 150 5.69 -25.37 -7.51
CA ALA A 150 5.18 -26.11 -6.37
C ALA A 150 6.33 -26.85 -5.69
N ARG A 151 6.65 -26.48 -4.45
CA ARG A 151 7.71 -27.10 -3.67
C ARG A 151 7.40 -28.59 -3.63
N LYS A 152 8.13 -29.40 -4.41
CA LYS A 152 7.97 -30.85 -4.43
C LYS A 152 8.09 -31.29 -2.98
N SER A 153 6.98 -31.73 -2.38
CA SER A 153 7.04 -32.27 -1.03
C SER A 153 8.05 -33.39 -1.09
N GLN A 154 9.10 -33.30 -0.25
CA GLN A 154 9.99 -34.42 -0.01
C GLN A 154 9.10 -35.54 0.54
N ARG A 155 8.61 -36.40 -0.36
CA ARG A 155 8.01 -37.67 0.02
C ARG A 155 9.08 -38.40 0.82
N HIS A 156 8.87 -38.49 2.13
CA HIS A 156 9.67 -39.33 3.01
C HIS A 156 9.78 -40.72 2.36
N ARG A 157 11.01 -41.10 2.02
CA ARG A 157 11.34 -42.42 1.49
C ARG A 157 10.95 -43.43 2.59
N PRO A 158 10.07 -44.40 2.33
CA PRO A 158 9.72 -45.38 3.35
C PRO A 158 10.99 -46.16 3.70
N LEU A 159 11.31 -46.23 4.99
CA LEU A 159 12.35 -47.08 5.52
C LEU A 159 12.00 -48.52 5.16
N SER A 160 12.78 -49.12 4.27
CA SER A 160 12.74 -50.56 4.00
C SER A 160 13.05 -51.30 5.29
N ARG A 161 12.05 -52.03 5.81
CA ARG A 161 12.23 -52.98 6.92
C ARG A 161 13.19 -54.09 6.47
N ILE A 162 14.20 -54.32 7.29
CA ILE A 162 15.01 -55.55 7.35
C ILE A 162 14.16 -56.63 8.01
#